data_AF-A0A542K8T3-F1
#
_entry.id   AF-A0A542K8T3-F1
#
_cell.length_a   1.000
_cell.length_b   1.000
_cell.length_c   1.000
_cell.angle_alpha   90.00
_cell.angle_beta   90.00
_cell.angle_gamma   90.00
#
_symmetry.space_group_name_H-M   'P 1'
#
loop_
_entity.id
_entity.type
_entity.pdbx_description
1 polymer ?
#
loop_
_entity_poly.entity_id
_entity_poly.type
_entity_poly.pdbx_seq_one_letter_code
_entity_poly.pdbx_strand_id
1 'polypeptide(L)'
;MRGVCQSLRMLEIVVKTENWERHVRVSAEELAGLVRRIGGDGDRFLVVQRIPDLPDVFAQVWHKTGGDYTLEYRDGAADRQFQVIVDGPEVVIATIAGWAHQEAGWDSGLAWSLLDMGPAREVPPLDLGENERKELEKCVREVLVGGYASRAELAELAEEYLVTNDRRPVSPEQAQALADRLWLERVAEQAKWQGETDPERLTRAFTALQDAGITARENFTCCRNCGQSEIGGEGAPDARGL
;
A
#
# COMPACT_ATOMS: atom_id res chain seq x y z
N MET A 1 18.08 -25.65 18.57
CA MET A 1 18.76 -24.65 17.71
C MET A 1 18.00 -24.48 16.39
N ARG A 2 16.80 -23.89 16.43
CA ARG A 2 15.95 -23.57 15.26
C ARG A 2 15.36 -22.16 15.39
N GLY A 3 16.14 -21.19 15.87
CA GLY A 3 15.60 -19.92 16.37
C GLY A 3 16.20 -18.64 15.78
N VAL A 4 17.08 -18.70 14.79
CA VAL A 4 17.78 -17.50 14.29
C VAL A 4 17.47 -17.19 12.83
N CYS A 5 16.90 -18.12 12.06
CA CYS A 5 16.74 -17.96 10.61
C CYS A 5 15.37 -17.47 10.13
N GLN A 6 14.35 -17.40 10.99
CA GLN A 6 13.04 -16.82 10.63
C GLN A 6 12.98 -15.29 10.82
N SER A 7 13.88 -14.72 11.63
CA SER A 7 13.88 -13.29 12.01
C SER A 7 14.39 -12.33 10.92
N LEU A 8 14.93 -12.84 9.80
CA LEU A 8 15.51 -12.03 8.72
C LEU A 8 14.65 -12.01 7.44
N ARG A 9 13.45 -12.61 7.47
CA ARG A 9 12.56 -12.58 6.31
C ARG A 9 11.69 -11.32 6.37
N MET A 10 11.96 -10.40 5.45
CA MET A 10 11.10 -9.23 5.24
C MET A 10 9.72 -9.71 4.77
N LEU A 11 8.67 -9.09 5.30
CA LEU A 11 7.29 -9.35 4.88
C LEU A 11 7.01 -8.48 3.65
N GLU A 12 6.48 -9.05 2.57
CA GLU A 12 6.10 -8.28 1.37
C GLU A 12 4.77 -7.53 1.61
N ILE A 13 4.81 -6.58 2.54
CA ILE A 13 3.67 -5.77 2.98
C ILE A 13 4.04 -4.30 3.14
N VAL A 14 3.02 -3.45 3.09
CA VAL A 14 3.04 -2.07 3.56
C VAL A 14 2.18 -1.97 4.81
N VAL A 15 2.71 -1.36 5.88
CA VAL A 15 1.98 -1.05 7.10
C VAL A 15 1.75 0.46 7.15
N LYS A 16 0.49 0.88 7.33
CA LYS A 16 0.07 2.28 7.52
C LYS A 16 -0.55 2.42 8.90
N THR A 17 -0.06 3.33 9.72
CA THR A 17 -0.51 3.54 11.11
C THR A 17 -1.39 4.79 11.21
N GLU A 18 -2.14 4.94 12.31
CA GLU A 18 -2.99 6.13 12.57
C GLU A 18 -2.19 7.45 12.53
N ASN A 19 -0.91 7.42 12.97
CA ASN A 19 -0.03 8.58 13.01
C ASN A 19 0.63 8.91 11.65
N TRP A 20 0.06 8.42 10.54
CA TRP A 20 0.51 8.68 9.17
C TRP A 20 1.90 8.12 8.83
N GLU A 21 2.48 7.24 9.66
CA GLU A 21 3.69 6.52 9.28
C GLU A 21 3.38 5.44 8.25
N ARG A 22 4.32 5.25 7.32
CA ARG A 22 4.26 4.22 6.28
C ARG A 22 5.54 3.40 6.32
N HIS A 23 5.40 2.12 6.63
CA HIS A 23 6.50 1.16 6.70
C HIS A 23 6.40 0.16 5.56
N VAL A 24 7.48 -0.03 4.79
CA VAL A 24 7.49 -0.89 3.60
C VAL A 24 8.44 -2.04 3.82
N ARG A 25 7.99 -3.26 3.51
CA ARG A 25 8.77 -4.49 3.67
C ARG A 25 9.32 -4.71 5.09
N VAL A 26 8.51 -4.49 6.12
CA VAL A 26 8.95 -4.68 7.51
C VAL A 26 9.32 -6.12 7.83
N SER A 27 10.24 -6.32 8.76
CA SER A 27 10.46 -7.61 9.42
C SER A 27 9.27 -8.00 10.30
N ALA A 28 9.18 -9.29 10.65
CA ALA A 28 8.16 -9.76 11.60
C ALA A 28 8.32 -9.12 12.99
N GLU A 29 9.55 -8.80 13.41
CA GLU A 29 9.82 -8.13 14.68
C GLU A 29 9.35 -6.67 14.67
N GLU A 30 9.60 -5.94 13.59
CA GLU A 30 9.09 -4.58 13.40
C GLU A 30 7.57 -4.55 13.37
N LEU A 31 6.92 -5.47 12.62
CA LEU A 31 5.46 -5.62 12.65
C LEU A 31 4.96 -5.87 14.08
N ALA A 32 5.64 -6.74 14.83
CA ALA A 32 5.29 -7.01 16.22
C ALA A 32 5.42 -5.76 17.12
N GLY A 33 6.46 -4.96 16.91
CA GLY A 33 6.64 -3.68 17.58
C GLY A 33 5.51 -2.68 17.28
N LEU A 34 5.11 -2.58 16.01
CA LEU A 34 4.01 -1.72 15.57
C LEU A 34 2.67 -2.15 16.19
N VAL A 35 2.34 -3.44 16.19
CA VAL A 35 1.09 -3.94 16.79
C VAL A 35 1.05 -3.71 18.29
N ARG A 36 2.16 -3.90 19.02
CA ARG A 36 2.20 -3.72 20.48
C ARG A 36 2.07 -2.26 20.92
N ARG A 37 2.35 -1.30 20.03
CA ARG A 37 2.14 0.14 20.30
C ARG A 37 0.68 0.56 20.22
N ILE A 38 -0.15 -0.20 19.50
CA ILE A 38 -1.56 0.12 19.31
C ILE A 38 -2.23 0.23 20.68
N GLY A 39 -3.10 1.22 20.85
CA GLY A 39 -3.76 1.58 22.09
C GLY A 39 -3.21 2.84 22.76
N GLY A 40 -2.07 3.35 22.27
CA GLY A 40 -1.49 4.64 22.66
C GLY A 40 -2.23 5.85 22.06
N ASP A 41 -1.89 7.05 22.55
CA ASP A 41 -2.45 8.29 22.04
C ASP A 41 -2.03 8.52 20.58
N GLY A 42 -3.00 8.58 19.67
CA GLY A 42 -2.76 8.73 18.23
C GLY A 42 -2.23 7.48 17.53
N ASP A 43 -2.27 6.32 18.19
CA ASP A 43 -1.84 5.03 17.64
C ASP A 43 -2.85 3.94 18.04
N ARG A 44 -4.04 3.94 17.44
CA ARG A 44 -5.15 3.00 17.75
C ARG A 44 -5.49 2.06 16.63
N PHE A 45 -4.92 2.26 15.44
CA PHE A 45 -5.07 1.31 14.36
C PHE A 45 -3.87 1.29 13.43
N LEU A 46 -3.74 0.16 12.73
CA LEU A 46 -2.93 0.06 11.53
C LEU A 46 -3.65 -0.75 10.45
N VAL A 47 -3.30 -0.47 9.20
CA VAL A 47 -3.76 -1.18 8.00
C VAL A 47 -2.55 -1.78 7.31
N VAL A 48 -2.68 -3.03 6.89
CA VAL A 48 -1.65 -3.81 6.22
C VAL A 48 -2.13 -4.21 4.83
N GLN A 49 -1.32 -3.89 3.82
CA GLN A 49 -1.54 -4.25 2.42
C GLN A 49 -0.37 -5.13 1.95
N ARG A 50 -0.62 -6.10 1.07
CA ARG A 50 0.46 -6.86 0.44
C ARG A 50 1.19 -6.01 -0.60
N ILE A 51 2.37 -6.46 -1.02
CA ILE A 51 3.12 -5.91 -2.14
C ILE A 51 3.10 -6.94 -3.29
N PRO A 52 2.61 -6.57 -4.49
CA PRO A 52 1.87 -5.35 -4.79
C PRO A 52 0.51 -5.29 -4.07
N ASP A 53 0.00 -4.08 -3.82
CA ASP A 53 -1.34 -3.88 -3.26
C ASP A 53 -2.41 -4.40 -4.23
N LEU A 54 -3.52 -4.91 -3.71
CA LEU A 54 -4.64 -5.44 -4.50
C LEU A 54 -5.97 -4.82 -4.03
N PRO A 55 -6.92 -4.55 -4.96
CA PRO A 55 -8.26 -4.11 -4.60
C PRO A 55 -8.91 -5.05 -3.60
N ASP A 56 -9.49 -4.47 -2.54
CA ASP A 56 -10.21 -5.19 -1.50
C ASP A 56 -9.41 -6.32 -0.82
N VAL A 57 -8.08 -6.23 -0.77
CA VAL A 57 -7.23 -7.19 -0.04
C VAL A 57 -6.34 -6.46 0.95
N PHE A 58 -6.75 -6.46 2.21
CA PHE A 58 -5.99 -5.87 3.31
C PHE A 58 -6.35 -6.56 4.63
N ALA A 59 -5.47 -6.44 5.62
CA ALA A 59 -5.78 -6.71 7.02
C ALA A 59 -5.69 -5.40 7.81
N GLN A 60 -6.51 -5.23 8.84
CA GLN A 60 -6.43 -4.08 9.73
C GLN A 60 -6.67 -4.50 11.16
N VAL A 61 -6.06 -3.78 12.09
CA VAL A 61 -6.30 -3.98 13.50
C VAL A 61 -6.60 -2.64 14.15
N TRP A 62 -7.59 -2.64 15.02
CA TRP A 62 -7.92 -1.53 15.90
C TRP A 62 -7.86 -2.00 17.35
N HIS A 63 -7.30 -1.17 18.22
CA HIS A 63 -7.31 -1.40 19.65
C HIS A 63 -7.26 -0.08 20.44
N LYS A 64 -7.88 -0.10 21.62
CA LYS A 64 -7.82 0.98 22.60
C LYS A 64 -7.42 0.38 23.95
N THR A 65 -6.50 1.05 24.64
CA THR A 65 -6.03 0.64 25.98
C THR A 65 -7.20 0.26 26.89
N GLY A 66 -7.14 -0.95 27.46
CA GLY A 66 -8.15 -1.50 28.36
C GLY A 66 -9.31 -2.24 27.68
N GLY A 67 -9.30 -2.37 26.35
CA GLY A 67 -10.22 -3.22 25.58
C GLY A 67 -9.51 -4.34 24.84
N ASP A 68 -10.26 -5.13 24.07
CA ASP A 68 -9.72 -6.18 23.21
C ASP A 68 -9.15 -5.60 21.90
N TYR A 69 -8.53 -6.46 21.09
CA TYR A 69 -8.11 -6.11 19.72
C TYR A 69 -9.19 -6.54 18.74
N THR A 70 -9.64 -5.61 17.90
CA THR A 70 -10.50 -5.90 16.75
C THR A 70 -9.60 -6.12 15.55
N LEU A 71 -9.50 -7.35 15.08
CA LEU A 71 -8.75 -7.73 13.89
C LEU A 71 -9.73 -7.98 12.73
N GLU A 72 -9.44 -7.41 11.57
CA GLU A 72 -10.26 -7.55 10.38
C GLU A 72 -9.41 -7.84 9.14
N TYR A 73 -10.02 -8.47 8.14
CA TYR A 73 -9.46 -8.56 6.80
C TYR A 73 -10.54 -8.48 5.73
N ARG A 74 -10.14 -8.00 4.55
CA ARG A 74 -10.94 -8.01 3.32
C ARG A 74 -10.39 -9.07 2.36
N ASP A 75 -11.27 -9.89 1.80
CA ASP A 75 -10.91 -10.98 0.89
C ASP A 75 -11.40 -10.76 -0.55
N GLY A 76 -10.80 -9.76 -1.20
CA GLY A 76 -10.92 -9.50 -2.64
C GLY A 76 -12.27 -8.96 -3.11
N ALA A 77 -13.18 -8.63 -2.20
CA ALA A 77 -14.46 -8.01 -2.52
C ALA A 77 -15.01 -7.18 -1.35
N ALA A 78 -15.73 -6.10 -1.67
CA ALA A 78 -16.31 -5.17 -0.69
C ALA A 78 -17.30 -5.83 0.29
N ASP A 79 -17.96 -6.92 -0.08
CA ASP A 79 -18.88 -7.68 0.77
C ASP A 79 -18.20 -8.83 1.54
N ARG A 80 -16.87 -9.02 1.36
CA ARG A 80 -16.07 -10.06 2.01
C ARG A 80 -15.15 -9.47 3.06
N GLN A 81 -15.72 -8.75 4.01
CA GLN A 81 -15.02 -8.25 5.21
C GLN A 81 -15.28 -9.18 6.38
N PHE A 82 -14.23 -9.62 7.05
CA PHE A 82 -14.33 -10.48 8.22
C PHE A 82 -13.73 -9.81 9.44
N GLN A 83 -14.32 -10.04 10.61
CA GLN A 83 -13.88 -9.51 11.89
C GLN A 83 -13.77 -10.61 12.93
N VAL A 84 -12.75 -10.49 13.79
CA VAL A 84 -12.62 -11.24 15.04
C VAL A 84 -12.15 -10.32 16.16
N ILE A 85 -12.59 -10.61 17.37
CA ILE A 85 -12.13 -9.96 18.60
C ILE A 85 -11.17 -10.92 19.31
N VAL A 86 -9.96 -10.45 19.63
CA VAL A 86 -8.92 -11.27 20.27
C VAL A 86 -8.33 -10.57 21.49
N ASP A 87 -8.01 -11.37 22.50
CA ASP A 87 -7.36 -10.90 23.73
C ASP A 87 -5.84 -10.90 23.53
N GLY A 88 -5.29 -9.72 23.29
CA GLY A 88 -3.86 -9.44 23.28
C GLY A 88 -3.20 -9.36 21.90
N PRO A 89 -2.04 -8.67 21.82
CA PRO A 89 -1.36 -8.38 20.57
C PRO A 89 -0.72 -9.61 19.91
N GLU A 90 -0.35 -10.64 20.67
CA GLU A 90 0.40 -11.77 20.12
C GLU A 90 -0.43 -12.59 19.12
N VAL A 91 -1.74 -12.71 19.34
CA VAL A 91 -2.66 -13.35 18.39
C VAL A 91 -2.77 -12.53 17.11
N VAL A 92 -2.86 -11.20 17.24
CA VAL A 92 -2.88 -10.26 16.10
C VAL A 92 -1.60 -10.40 15.28
N ILE A 93 -0.43 -10.37 15.93
CA ILE A 93 0.88 -10.44 15.28
C ILE A 93 1.01 -11.74 14.49
N ALA A 94 0.70 -12.87 15.10
CA ALA A 94 0.77 -14.17 14.44
C ALA A 94 -0.19 -14.24 13.23
N THR A 95 -1.41 -13.72 13.37
CA THR A 95 -2.43 -13.75 12.32
C THR A 95 -2.05 -12.85 11.14
N ILE A 96 -1.60 -11.62 11.39
CA ILE A 96 -1.17 -10.70 10.32
C ILE A 96 0.10 -11.23 9.63
N ALA A 97 1.04 -11.81 10.38
CA ALA A 97 2.24 -12.41 9.78
C ALA A 97 1.89 -13.61 8.88
N GLY A 98 1.01 -14.51 9.34
CA GLY A 98 0.50 -15.61 8.53
C GLY A 98 -0.26 -15.14 7.28
N TRP A 99 -1.10 -14.11 7.43
CA TRP A 99 -1.79 -13.46 6.32
C TRP A 99 -0.80 -12.84 5.32
N ALA A 100 0.25 -12.16 5.79
CA ALA A 100 1.28 -11.55 4.96
C ALA A 100 2.06 -12.61 4.16
N HIS A 101 2.35 -13.76 4.77
CA HIS A 101 3.01 -14.88 4.12
C HIS A 101 2.10 -15.74 3.23
N GLN A 102 0.79 -15.49 3.24
CA GLN A 102 -0.21 -16.33 2.55
C GLN A 102 -0.14 -17.80 3.03
N GLU A 103 0.07 -18.00 4.33
CA GLU A 103 0.17 -19.34 4.91
C GLU A 103 -1.17 -20.07 4.86
N ALA A 104 -1.18 -21.35 4.50
CA ALA A 104 -2.43 -22.12 4.54
C ALA A 104 -2.97 -22.20 5.97
N GLY A 105 -4.23 -21.77 6.17
CA GLY A 105 -4.88 -21.79 7.48
C GLY A 105 -4.43 -20.68 8.45
N TRP A 106 -3.86 -19.58 7.97
CA TRP A 106 -3.51 -18.41 8.79
C TRP A 106 -4.71 -17.86 9.60
N ASP A 107 -5.92 -18.08 9.11
CA ASP A 107 -7.21 -17.68 9.69
C ASP A 107 -7.82 -18.75 10.60
N SER A 108 -7.22 -19.94 10.68
CA SER A 108 -7.75 -21.08 11.42
C SER A 108 -7.63 -20.89 12.94
N GLY A 109 -8.63 -21.37 13.67
CA GLY A 109 -8.66 -21.30 15.15
C GLY A 109 -9.22 -20.00 15.72
N LEU A 110 -9.60 -19.05 14.86
CA LEU A 110 -10.28 -17.81 15.22
C LEU A 110 -11.75 -17.83 14.79
N ALA A 111 -12.63 -17.28 15.61
CA ALA A 111 -14.07 -17.23 15.36
C ALA A 111 -14.41 -16.00 14.50
N TRP A 112 -14.01 -16.02 13.23
CA TRP A 112 -14.31 -14.94 12.29
C TRP A 112 -15.81 -14.80 12.03
N SER A 113 -16.26 -13.56 11.96
CA SER A 113 -17.62 -13.17 11.59
C SER A 113 -17.59 -12.33 10.32
N LEU A 114 -18.52 -12.57 9.41
CA LEU A 114 -18.70 -11.71 8.23
C LEU A 114 -19.33 -10.38 8.69
N LEU A 115 -18.68 -9.27 8.39
CA LEU A 115 -19.24 -7.94 8.62
C LEU A 115 -20.15 -7.56 7.45
N ASP A 116 -21.39 -7.19 7.78
CA ASP A 116 -22.32 -6.64 6.79
C ASP A 116 -21.90 -5.21 6.44
N MET A 117 -21.35 -5.07 5.23
CA MET A 117 -20.91 -3.78 4.67
C MET A 117 -21.96 -3.18 3.73
N GLY A 118 -23.16 -3.78 3.67
CA GLY A 118 -24.16 -3.50 2.66
C GLY A 118 -23.83 -4.09 1.29
N PRO A 119 -24.72 -3.91 0.30
CA PRO A 119 -24.49 -4.41 -1.04
C PRO A 119 -23.30 -3.69 -1.69
N ALA A 120 -22.50 -4.44 -2.44
CA ALA A 120 -21.47 -3.87 -3.30
C ALA A 120 -22.13 -2.86 -4.25
N ARG A 121 -21.62 -1.62 -4.26
CA ARG A 121 -22.15 -0.57 -5.12
C ARG A 121 -21.69 -0.83 -6.55
N GLU A 122 -22.65 -0.99 -7.46
CA GLU A 122 -22.34 -1.06 -8.89
C GLU A 122 -21.87 0.33 -9.38
N VAL A 123 -20.68 0.35 -9.96
CA VAL A 123 -20.11 1.56 -10.56
C VAL A 123 -20.55 1.62 -12.02
N PRO A 124 -21.26 2.67 -12.45
CA PRO A 124 -21.67 2.80 -13.85
C PRO A 124 -20.45 2.96 -14.76
N PRO A 125 -20.49 2.45 -16.00
CA PRO A 125 -19.38 2.63 -16.94
C PRO A 125 -19.12 4.11 -17.20
N LEU A 126 -17.87 4.45 -17.52
CA LEU A 126 -17.49 5.81 -17.91
C LEU A 126 -18.34 6.30 -19.09
N ASP A 127 -19.05 7.40 -18.90
CA ASP A 127 -19.83 8.06 -19.96
C ASP A 127 -18.97 9.13 -20.65
N LEU A 128 -17.99 8.64 -21.43
CA LEU A 128 -17.00 9.47 -22.13
C LEU A 128 -16.98 9.13 -23.62
N GLY A 129 -16.69 10.14 -24.45
CA GLY A 129 -16.36 9.90 -25.85
C GLY A 129 -15.13 8.99 -25.99
N GLU A 130 -15.05 8.23 -27.08
CA GLU A 130 -13.97 7.24 -27.29
C GLU A 130 -12.57 7.86 -27.17
N ASN A 131 -12.37 9.06 -27.72
CA ASN A 131 -11.11 9.77 -27.64
C ASN A 131 -10.78 10.22 -26.21
N GLU A 132 -11.74 10.76 -25.48
CA GLU A 132 -11.55 11.21 -24.09
C GLU A 132 -11.20 10.02 -23.18
N ARG A 133 -11.89 8.89 -23.36
CA ARG A 133 -11.59 7.65 -22.66
C ARG A 133 -10.16 7.17 -22.96
N LYS A 134 -9.76 7.16 -24.23
CA LYS A 134 -8.40 6.73 -24.63
C LYS A 134 -7.31 7.62 -24.04
N GLU A 135 -7.48 8.93 -24.08
CA GLU A 135 -6.52 9.88 -23.49
C GLU A 135 -6.44 9.74 -21.97
N LEU A 136 -7.58 9.60 -21.29
CA LEU A 136 -7.63 9.33 -19.85
C LEU A 136 -6.88 8.04 -19.48
N GLU A 137 -7.19 6.93 -20.15
CA GLU A 137 -6.52 5.65 -19.90
C GLU A 137 -5.02 5.71 -20.18
N LYS A 138 -4.63 6.41 -21.25
CA LYS A 138 -3.22 6.62 -21.58
C LYS A 138 -2.50 7.39 -20.47
N CYS A 139 -3.06 8.50 -20.00
CA CYS A 139 -2.47 9.30 -18.93
C CYS A 139 -2.28 8.48 -17.65
N VAL A 140 -3.31 7.75 -17.21
CA VAL A 140 -3.23 6.92 -16.01
C VAL A 140 -2.19 5.80 -16.18
N ARG A 141 -2.11 5.18 -17.37
CA ARG A 141 -1.08 4.17 -17.66
C ARG A 141 0.33 4.72 -17.63
N GLU A 142 0.56 5.92 -18.15
CA GLU A 142 1.88 6.56 -18.14
C GLU A 142 2.38 6.76 -16.70
N VAL A 143 1.52 7.27 -15.81
CA VAL A 143 1.86 7.44 -14.39
C VAL A 143 2.03 6.09 -13.69
N LEU A 144 1.17 5.12 -13.97
CA LEU A 144 1.24 3.75 -13.43
C LEU A 144 2.55 3.04 -13.82
N VAL A 145 2.99 3.17 -15.08
CA VAL A 145 4.26 2.57 -15.55
C VAL A 145 5.46 3.18 -14.82
N GLY A 146 5.37 4.44 -14.40
CA GLY A 146 6.40 5.09 -13.58
C GLY A 146 6.64 4.38 -12.25
N GLY A 147 5.64 3.69 -11.68
CA GLY A 147 5.81 2.82 -10.52
C GLY A 147 5.90 3.54 -9.16
N TYR A 148 5.69 4.85 -9.12
CA TYR A 148 5.76 5.65 -7.89
C TYR A 148 4.40 6.06 -7.32
N ALA A 149 3.35 6.01 -8.13
CA ALA A 149 1.99 6.36 -7.70
C ALA A 149 1.29 5.17 -7.03
N SER A 150 0.55 5.45 -5.97
CA SER A 150 -0.40 4.54 -5.33
C SER A 150 -1.70 4.44 -6.13
N ARG A 151 -2.51 3.41 -5.85
CA ARG A 151 -3.85 3.27 -6.44
C ARG A 151 -4.76 4.46 -6.19
N ALA A 152 -4.67 5.07 -5.00
CA ALA A 152 -5.45 6.24 -4.64
C ALA A 152 -5.04 7.47 -5.48
N GLU A 153 -3.74 7.71 -5.66
CA GLU A 153 -3.24 8.81 -6.49
C GLU A 153 -3.58 8.61 -7.97
N LEU A 154 -3.61 7.36 -8.46
CA LEU A 154 -4.07 7.06 -9.83
C LEU A 154 -5.57 7.30 -10.00
N ALA A 155 -6.38 7.02 -8.97
CA ALA A 155 -7.80 7.34 -8.97
C ALA A 155 -8.03 8.85 -8.93
N GLU A 156 -7.31 9.58 -8.08
CA GLU A 156 -7.36 11.05 -8.04
C GLU A 156 -6.98 11.66 -9.39
N LEU A 157 -5.88 11.20 -9.99
CA LEU A 157 -5.49 11.60 -11.35
C LEU A 157 -6.62 11.33 -12.35
N ALA A 158 -7.24 10.15 -12.30
CA ALA A 158 -8.30 9.79 -13.23
C ALA A 158 -9.56 10.64 -13.06
N GLU A 159 -9.89 11.03 -11.83
CA GLU A 159 -11.01 11.92 -11.52
C GLU A 159 -10.75 13.34 -12.06
N GLU A 160 -9.52 13.84 -11.87
CA GLU A 160 -9.17 15.23 -12.15
C GLU A 160 -8.77 15.52 -13.60
N TYR A 161 -8.26 14.53 -14.33
CA TYR A 161 -7.63 14.72 -15.64
C TYR A 161 -8.52 15.42 -16.69
N LEU A 162 -9.82 15.13 -16.70
CA LEU A 162 -10.80 15.70 -17.64
C LEU A 162 -11.64 16.83 -17.04
N VAL A 163 -11.31 17.28 -15.83
CA VAL A 163 -12.04 18.36 -15.17
C VAL A 163 -11.78 19.68 -15.86
N THR A 164 -12.86 20.39 -16.17
CA THR A 164 -12.84 21.78 -16.61
C THR A 164 -13.72 22.61 -15.66
N ASN A 165 -13.71 23.94 -15.81
CA ASN A 165 -14.56 24.82 -15.00
C ASN A 165 -16.06 24.46 -15.08
N ASP A 166 -16.48 23.86 -16.19
CA ASP A 166 -17.90 23.59 -16.49
C ASP A 166 -18.26 22.09 -16.42
N ARG A 167 -17.29 21.18 -16.26
CA ARG A 167 -17.53 19.73 -16.35
C ARG A 167 -16.59 18.92 -15.46
N ARG A 168 -17.15 17.96 -14.71
CA ARG A 168 -16.43 16.85 -14.05
C ARG A 168 -17.06 15.53 -14.51
N PRO A 169 -16.54 14.92 -15.60
CA PRO A 169 -17.21 13.81 -16.27
C PRO A 169 -16.92 12.44 -15.66
N VAL A 170 -15.96 12.34 -14.73
CA VAL A 170 -15.58 11.10 -14.05
C VAL A 170 -15.93 11.25 -12.58
N SER A 171 -16.72 10.33 -12.02
CA SER A 171 -16.99 10.30 -10.57
C SER A 171 -15.83 9.66 -9.81
N PRO A 172 -15.71 9.90 -8.49
CA PRO A 172 -14.70 9.23 -7.66
C PRO A 172 -14.75 7.69 -7.79
N GLU A 173 -15.95 7.10 -7.80
CA GLU A 173 -16.12 5.66 -7.92
C GLU A 173 -15.69 5.13 -9.29
N GLN A 174 -15.97 5.88 -10.36
CA GLN A 174 -15.53 5.54 -11.71
C GLN A 174 -14.02 5.63 -11.86
N ALA A 175 -13.42 6.65 -11.25
CA ALA A 175 -11.97 6.86 -11.25
C ALA A 175 -11.25 5.73 -10.50
N GLN A 176 -11.76 5.34 -9.33
CA GLN A 176 -11.25 4.20 -8.57
C GLN A 176 -11.38 2.89 -9.36
N ALA A 177 -12.54 2.62 -9.96
CA ALA A 177 -12.75 1.42 -10.77
C ALA A 177 -11.81 1.37 -11.98
N LEU A 178 -11.52 2.52 -12.61
CA LEU A 178 -10.55 2.60 -13.70
C LEU A 178 -9.13 2.31 -13.20
N ALA A 179 -8.70 2.98 -12.13
CA ALA A 179 -7.38 2.79 -11.54
C ALA A 179 -7.15 1.34 -11.10
N ASP A 180 -8.13 0.72 -10.45
CA ASP A 180 -8.06 -0.67 -10.00
C ASP A 180 -7.93 -1.66 -11.15
N ARG A 181 -8.70 -1.46 -12.24
CA ARG A 181 -8.57 -2.27 -13.45
C ARG A 181 -7.16 -2.17 -14.06
N LEU A 182 -6.67 -0.95 -14.26
CA LEU A 182 -5.35 -0.72 -14.86
C LEU A 182 -4.23 -1.25 -13.96
N TRP A 183 -4.37 -1.11 -12.64
CA TRP A 183 -3.45 -1.64 -11.65
C TRP A 183 -3.36 -3.17 -11.71
N LEU A 184 -4.51 -3.85 -11.75
CA LEU A 184 -4.56 -5.32 -11.86
C LEU A 184 -3.93 -5.81 -13.18
N GLU A 185 -4.17 -5.13 -14.29
CA GLU A 185 -3.50 -5.42 -15.56
C GLU A 185 -1.97 -5.31 -15.43
N ARG A 186 -1.48 -4.27 -14.74
CA ARG A 186 -0.06 -4.05 -14.50
C ARG A 186 0.55 -5.10 -13.58
N VAL A 187 -0.13 -5.46 -12.49
CA VAL A 187 0.29 -6.54 -11.58
C VAL A 187 0.38 -7.87 -12.33
N ALA A 188 -0.61 -8.18 -13.17
CA ALA A 188 -0.61 -9.39 -13.99
C ALA A 188 0.50 -9.41 -15.05
N GLU A 189 0.90 -8.24 -15.57
CA GLU A 189 2.07 -8.11 -16.44
C GLU A 189 3.36 -8.34 -15.65
N GLN A 190 3.53 -7.68 -14.51
CA GLN A 190 4.72 -7.79 -13.64
C GLN A 190 4.94 -9.22 -13.14
N ALA A 191 3.87 -9.96 -12.85
CA ALA A 191 3.94 -11.36 -12.45
C ALA A 191 4.59 -12.28 -13.52
N LYS A 192 4.66 -11.82 -14.78
CA LYS A 192 5.28 -12.57 -15.89
C LYS A 192 6.74 -12.20 -16.11
N TRP A 193 7.23 -11.14 -15.44
CA TRP A 193 8.62 -10.72 -15.56
C TRP A 193 9.55 -11.80 -14.99
N GLN A 194 10.70 -11.97 -15.65
CA GLN A 194 11.69 -12.97 -15.29
C GLN A 194 13.07 -12.34 -15.27
N GLY A 195 13.88 -12.75 -14.31
CA GLY A 195 15.21 -12.18 -14.09
C GLY A 195 15.13 -10.78 -13.50
N GLU A 196 16.29 -10.12 -13.51
CA GLU A 196 16.42 -8.76 -13.01
C GLU A 196 15.78 -7.76 -13.98
N THR A 197 14.97 -6.87 -13.42
CA THR A 197 14.26 -5.80 -14.11
C THR A 197 15.06 -4.50 -14.11
N ASP A 198 14.78 -3.60 -15.04
CA ASP A 198 15.42 -2.28 -15.08
C ASP A 198 15.20 -1.46 -13.79
N PRO A 199 14.01 -1.46 -13.14
CA PRO A 199 13.83 -0.87 -11.82
C PRO A 199 14.81 -1.41 -10.77
N GLU A 200 15.00 -2.73 -10.67
CA GLU A 200 15.94 -3.32 -9.72
C GLU A 200 17.40 -2.90 -9.98
N ARG A 201 17.77 -2.76 -11.26
CA ARG A 201 19.09 -2.24 -11.66
C ARG A 201 19.29 -0.79 -11.24
N LEU A 202 18.26 0.05 -11.40
CA LEU A 202 18.27 1.44 -10.98
C LEU A 202 18.35 1.53 -9.46
N THR A 203 17.52 0.80 -8.73
CA THR A 203 17.55 0.75 -7.26
C THR A 203 18.94 0.40 -6.75
N ARG A 204 19.57 -0.64 -7.29
CA ARG A 204 20.94 -0.98 -6.91
C ARG A 204 21.94 0.16 -7.19
N ALA A 205 21.79 0.87 -8.30
CA ALA A 205 22.67 1.99 -8.62
C ALA A 205 22.49 3.16 -7.64
N PHE A 206 21.25 3.52 -7.30
CA PHE A 206 20.95 4.57 -6.33
C PHE A 206 21.41 4.20 -4.91
N THR A 207 21.22 2.93 -4.49
CA THR A 207 21.77 2.43 -3.23
C THR A 207 23.29 2.55 -3.20
N ALA A 208 23.98 2.17 -4.27
CA ALA A 208 25.44 2.28 -4.34
C ALA A 208 25.94 3.74 -4.28
N LEU A 209 25.18 4.70 -4.82
CA LEU A 209 25.48 6.12 -4.69
C LEU A 209 25.30 6.60 -3.24
N GLN A 210 24.20 6.19 -2.60
CA GLN A 210 23.94 6.50 -1.19
C GLN A 210 25.05 5.96 -0.28
N ASP A 211 25.47 4.72 -0.49
CA ASP A 211 26.56 4.08 0.27
C ASP A 211 27.93 4.78 0.07
N ALA A 212 28.12 5.47 -1.06
CA ALA A 212 29.30 6.29 -1.33
C ALA A 212 29.23 7.70 -0.70
N GLY A 213 28.17 8.00 0.06
CA GLY A 213 27.93 9.29 0.71
C GLY A 213 27.42 10.36 -0.24
N ILE A 214 26.71 9.97 -1.30
CA ILE A 214 26.03 10.88 -2.24
C ILE A 214 24.53 10.79 -1.97
N THR A 215 23.87 11.90 -1.66
CA THR A 215 22.41 11.93 -1.50
C THR A 215 21.75 11.52 -2.82
N ALA A 216 21.17 10.32 -2.87
CA ALA A 216 20.61 9.75 -4.08
C ALA A 216 19.28 9.05 -3.79
N ARG A 217 18.20 9.55 -4.39
CA ARG A 217 16.88 8.91 -4.41
C ARG A 217 16.39 8.79 -5.85
N GLU A 218 15.71 7.69 -6.16
CA GLU A 218 15.16 7.40 -7.49
C GLU A 218 14.05 8.38 -7.90
N ASN A 219 13.36 8.96 -6.92
CA ASN A 219 12.28 9.92 -7.14
C ASN A 219 12.31 11.00 -6.05
N PHE A 220 12.30 12.25 -6.50
CA PHE A 220 12.05 13.43 -5.67
C PHE A 220 10.92 14.23 -6.31
N THR A 221 10.25 15.06 -5.51
CA THR A 221 9.22 15.95 -6.01
C THR A 221 9.77 16.89 -7.08
N CYS A 222 9.08 16.97 -8.23
CA CYS A 222 9.56 17.70 -9.40
C CYS A 222 9.53 19.23 -9.24
N CYS A 223 8.79 19.76 -8.26
CA CYS A 223 8.79 21.18 -7.94
C CYS A 223 10.13 21.57 -7.33
N ARG A 224 10.79 22.60 -7.86
CA ARG A 224 12.12 23.04 -7.41
C ARG A 224 12.21 23.21 -5.89
N ASN A 225 11.25 23.88 -5.27
CA ASN A 225 11.30 24.17 -3.84
C ASN A 225 11.02 22.92 -2.99
N CYS A 226 10.02 22.11 -3.38
CA CYS A 226 9.70 20.87 -2.69
C CYS A 226 10.85 19.85 -2.83
N GLY A 227 11.33 19.65 -4.05
CA GLY A 227 12.47 18.79 -4.35
C GLY A 227 13.74 19.21 -3.63
N GLN A 228 14.09 20.52 -3.60
CA GLN A 228 15.25 20.98 -2.83
C GLN A 228 15.10 20.76 -1.32
N SER A 229 13.89 20.95 -0.78
CA SER A 229 13.61 20.70 0.63
C SER A 229 13.75 19.21 0.98
N GLU A 230 13.27 18.31 0.12
CA GLU A 230 13.42 16.86 0.28
C GLU A 230 14.88 16.44 0.20
N ILE A 231 15.61 16.88 -0.84
CA ILE A 231 17.03 16.55 -1.02
C ILE A 231 17.84 17.04 0.19
N GLY A 232 17.56 18.25 0.69
CA GLY A 232 18.20 18.81 1.87
C GLY A 232 17.88 18.07 3.17
N GLY A 233 16.64 17.56 3.32
CA GLY A 233 16.22 16.79 4.49
C GLY A 233 16.78 15.36 4.53
N GLU A 234 17.06 14.78 3.36
CA GLU A 234 17.57 13.41 3.20
C GLU A 234 19.10 13.29 3.33
N GLY A 235 19.83 14.39 3.16
CA GLY A 235 21.28 14.39 3.23
C GLY A 235 21.81 14.17 4.66
N ALA A 236 22.73 13.21 4.82
CA ALA A 236 23.57 13.17 6.02
C ALA A 236 24.39 14.46 6.14
N PRO A 237 24.81 14.89 7.36
CA PRO A 237 25.50 16.16 7.57
C PRO A 237 26.78 16.35 6.72
N ASP A 238 27.38 15.26 6.25
CA ASP A 238 28.60 15.19 5.43
C ASP A 238 28.36 14.66 4.00
N ALA A 239 27.10 14.50 3.59
CA ALA A 239 26.77 14.02 2.26
C ALA A 239 27.21 15.02 1.18
N ARG A 240 27.73 14.50 0.06
CA ARG A 240 28.14 15.29 -1.10
C ARG A 240 26.96 15.48 -2.06
N GLY A 241 26.83 16.68 -2.64
CA GLY A 241 25.80 16.98 -3.65
C GLY A 241 24.69 17.92 -3.19
N LEU A 242 24.92 18.68 -2.12
CA LEU A 242 24.08 19.80 -1.64
C LEU A 242 24.83 21.13 -1.78
#